data_AF-A0A519Q4N1-F1
#
_entry.id   AF-A0A519Q4N1-F1
#
_cell.length_a   1.000
_cell.length_b   1.000
_cell.length_c   1.000
_cell.angle_alpha   90.00
_cell.angle_beta   90.00
_cell.angle_gamma   90.00
#
_symmetry.space_group_name_H-M   'P 1'
#
loop_
_entity.id
_entity.type
_entity.pdbx_description
1 polymer ?
#
loop_
_entity_poly.entity_id
_entity_poly.type
_entity_poly.pdbx_seq_one_letter_code
_entity_poly.pdbx_strand_id
1 'polypeptide(L)'
;AVGGQTLVGVPMVRRLLERLGESAAVWPFGTGWRVLDAAAVEPLSTLIVEVWPSLFGAVPNAGEFKDQAQVRVTAEALAQMDEAGDLAKAFGPPKSATPELIAQVEGEEGWILGVS
;
A
#
# COMPACT_ATOMS: atom_id res chain seq x y z
N ALA A 1 -9.31 15.47 9.25
CA ALA A 1 -10.60 14.85 8.91
C ALA A 1 -10.40 14.07 7.61
N VAL A 2 -10.55 12.74 7.65
CA VAL A 2 -10.28 11.82 6.51
C VAL A 2 -11.54 11.58 5.65
N GLY A 3 -12.70 12.07 6.09
CA GLY A 3 -13.99 11.76 5.47
C GLY A 3 -14.15 12.20 4.02
N GLY A 4 -13.47 13.27 3.58
CA GLY A 4 -13.50 13.70 2.18
C GLY A 4 -12.82 12.70 1.24
N GLN A 5 -11.66 12.18 1.65
CA GLN A 5 -10.89 11.18 0.88
C GLN A 5 -11.58 9.81 0.90
N THR A 6 -12.23 9.43 1.99
CA THR A 6 -13.04 8.20 2.03
C THR A 6 -14.22 8.28 1.05
N LEU A 7 -14.93 9.42 1.00
CA LEU A 7 -16.13 9.59 0.16
C LEU A 7 -15.84 9.61 -1.34
N VAL A 8 -14.67 10.07 -1.79
CA VAL A 8 -14.31 10.11 -3.22
C VAL A 8 -13.28 9.06 -3.62
N GLY A 9 -12.39 8.68 -2.70
CA GLY A 9 -11.30 7.75 -2.92
C GLY A 9 -11.78 6.30 -3.02
N VAL A 10 -12.61 5.83 -2.07
CA VAL A 10 -13.12 4.45 -2.09
C VAL A 10 -13.91 4.16 -3.37
N PRO A 11 -14.83 5.05 -3.84
CA PRO A 11 -15.48 4.83 -5.13
C PRO A 11 -14.55 4.85 -6.33
N MET A 12 -13.40 5.54 -6.27
CA MET A 12 -12.42 5.54 -7.36
C MET A 12 -11.59 4.25 -7.37
N VAL A 13 -11.14 3.79 -6.20
CA VAL A 13 -10.49 2.50 -6.03
C VAL A 13 -11.39 1.37 -6.53
N ARG A 14 -12.68 1.41 -6.20
CA ARG A 14 -13.66 0.44 -6.72
C ARG A 14 -13.74 0.45 -8.24
N ARG A 15 -13.84 1.63 -8.87
CA ARG A 15 -13.88 1.76 -10.34
C ARG A 15 -12.59 1.27 -11.00
N LEU A 16 -11.43 1.50 -10.37
CA LEU A 16 -10.15 1.01 -10.86
C LEU A 16 -10.10 -0.53 -10.82
N LEU A 17 -10.51 -1.14 -9.70
CA LEU A 17 -10.63 -2.59 -9.56
C LEU A 17 -11.57 -3.20 -10.60
N GLU A 18 -12.75 -2.60 -10.81
CA GLU A 18 -13.70 -3.06 -11.83
C GLU A 18 -13.13 -2.98 -13.25
N ARG A 19 -12.31 -1.97 -13.54
CA ARG A 19 -11.67 -1.81 -14.84
C ARG A 19 -10.52 -2.80 -15.07
N LEU A 20 -9.76 -3.12 -14.03
CA LEU A 20 -8.60 -4.01 -14.11
C LEU A 20 -8.96 -5.49 -13.94
N GLY A 21 -10.12 -5.80 -13.34
CA GLY A 21 -10.60 -7.17 -13.16
C GLY A 21 -9.58 -8.03 -12.39
N GLU A 22 -9.33 -9.24 -12.89
CA GLU A 22 -8.38 -10.20 -12.29
C GLU A 22 -6.92 -9.74 -12.34
N SER A 23 -6.61 -8.65 -13.04
CA SER A 23 -5.25 -8.08 -13.08
C SER A 23 -4.95 -7.15 -11.88
N ALA A 24 -5.89 -6.97 -10.95
CA ALA A 24 -5.67 -6.15 -9.76
C ALA A 24 -6.21 -6.76 -8.47
N ALA A 25 -5.52 -6.47 -7.37
CA ALA A 25 -5.95 -6.84 -6.01
C ALA A 25 -5.69 -5.69 -5.03
N VAL A 26 -6.32 -5.76 -3.85
CA VAL A 26 -6.08 -4.82 -2.74
C VAL A 26 -5.33 -5.56 -1.66
N TRP A 27 -4.09 -5.19 -1.36
CA TRP A 27 -3.35 -5.81 -0.27
C TRP A 27 -3.93 -5.43 1.10
N PRO A 28 -4.01 -6.36 2.07
CA PRO A 28 -3.63 -7.77 1.96
C PRO A 28 -4.73 -8.70 1.42
N PHE A 29 -5.94 -8.19 1.17
CA PHE A 29 -7.06 -8.98 0.66
C PHE A 29 -6.76 -9.64 -0.71
N GLY A 30 -6.79 -10.97 -0.74
CA GLY A 30 -6.52 -11.76 -1.94
C GLY A 30 -5.03 -11.97 -2.26
N THR A 31 -4.12 -11.41 -1.47
CA THR A 31 -2.66 -11.62 -1.61
C THR A 31 -2.02 -12.22 -0.35
N GLY A 32 -2.60 -11.95 0.81
CA GLY A 32 -2.12 -12.33 2.14
C GLY A 32 -1.13 -11.32 2.73
N TRP A 33 -0.94 -11.39 4.04
CA TRP A 33 0.10 -10.66 4.76
C TRP A 33 1.38 -11.49 4.77
N ARG A 34 2.15 -11.38 3.68
CA ARG A 34 3.38 -12.14 3.42
C ARG A 34 4.30 -11.36 2.49
N VAL A 35 5.55 -11.78 2.36
CA VAL A 35 6.48 -11.20 1.36
C VAL A 35 5.90 -11.39 -0.04
N LEU A 36 5.85 -10.29 -0.81
CA LEU A 36 5.32 -10.25 -2.17
C LEU A 36 6.39 -9.73 -3.13
N ASP A 37 7.07 -10.64 -3.82
CA ASP A 37 7.89 -10.31 -4.99
C ASP A 37 7.04 -10.32 -6.28
N ALA A 38 7.65 -9.97 -7.41
CA ALA A 38 6.95 -9.91 -8.69
C ALA A 38 6.29 -11.25 -9.07
N ALA A 39 6.94 -12.39 -8.79
CA ALA A 39 6.39 -13.70 -9.11
C ALA A 39 5.22 -14.07 -8.19
N ALA A 40 5.26 -13.65 -6.92
CA ALA A 40 4.25 -13.91 -5.92
C ALA A 40 2.91 -13.20 -6.18
N VAL A 41 2.90 -12.20 -7.07
CA VAL A 41 1.72 -11.41 -7.44
C VAL A 41 1.26 -11.64 -8.87
N GLU A 42 1.90 -12.52 -9.66
CA GLU A 42 1.38 -12.87 -10.99
C GLU A 42 -0.06 -13.45 -10.89
N PRO A 43 -1.00 -13.11 -11.79
CA PRO A 43 -0.86 -12.28 -12.99
C PRO A 43 -1.21 -10.80 -12.76
N LEU A 44 -1.14 -10.30 -11.53
CA LEU A 44 -1.53 -8.93 -11.21
C LEU A 44 -0.60 -7.94 -11.90
N SER A 45 -1.19 -6.97 -12.59
CA SER A 45 -0.48 -5.78 -13.10
C SER A 45 -0.56 -4.61 -12.14
N THR A 46 -1.41 -4.68 -11.10
CA THR A 46 -1.59 -3.61 -10.13
C THR A 46 -1.96 -4.16 -8.76
N LEU A 47 -1.18 -3.79 -7.74
CA LEU A 47 -1.52 -4.03 -6.34
C LEU A 47 -1.89 -2.69 -5.69
N ILE A 48 -3.10 -2.59 -5.16
CA ILE A 48 -3.58 -1.40 -4.45
C ILE A 48 -3.27 -1.58 -2.97
N VAL A 49 -2.63 -0.58 -2.39
CA VAL A 49 -2.19 -0.57 -0.98
C VAL A 49 -2.71 0.68 -0.30
N GLU A 50 -2.95 0.59 1.00
CA GLU A 50 -3.14 1.75 1.84
C GLU A 50 -1.79 2.24 2.37
N VAL A 51 -1.60 3.56 2.35
CA VAL A 51 -0.36 4.24 2.74
C VAL A 51 -0.66 5.34 3.73
N TRP A 52 0.30 5.61 4.61
CA TRP A 52 0.28 6.77 5.51
C TRP A 52 1.41 7.73 5.12
N PRO A 53 1.12 8.77 4.32
CA PRO A 53 2.18 9.60 3.74
C PRO A 53 3.06 10.33 4.75
N SER A 54 2.57 10.57 5.97
CA SER A 54 3.36 11.26 6.98
C SER A 54 4.53 10.44 7.53
N LEU A 55 4.63 9.14 7.20
CA LEU A 55 5.79 8.30 7.55
C LEU A 55 7.08 8.80 6.88
N PHE A 56 6.96 9.42 5.70
CA PHE A 56 8.10 9.77 4.86
C PHE A 56 8.54 11.24 5.00
N GLY A 57 7.93 12.00 5.92
CA GLY A 57 8.41 13.34 6.29
C GLY A 57 8.45 14.36 5.14
N ALA A 58 7.41 14.40 4.29
CA ALA A 58 7.40 15.23 3.09
C ALA A 58 7.55 16.75 3.37
N VAL A 59 8.45 17.39 2.63
CA VAL A 59 8.61 18.85 2.58
C VAL A 59 8.14 19.35 1.21
N PRO A 60 7.20 20.30 1.13
CA PRO A 60 6.74 20.85 -0.14
C PRO A 60 7.81 21.65 -0.86
N ASN A 61 7.93 21.43 -2.17
CA ASN A 61 8.71 22.26 -3.07
C ASN A 61 8.02 23.62 -3.29
N ALA A 62 8.75 24.59 -3.87
CA ALA A 62 8.16 25.87 -4.27
C ALA A 62 7.01 25.66 -5.26
N GLY A 63 5.81 26.15 -4.92
CA GLY A 63 4.59 25.99 -5.72
C GLY A 63 3.83 24.68 -5.48
N GLU A 64 4.35 23.78 -4.64
CA GLU A 64 3.69 22.53 -4.26
C GLU A 64 2.86 22.73 -2.97
N PHE A 65 1.64 22.19 -2.93
CA PHE A 65 0.89 22.13 -1.68
C PHE A 65 1.19 20.85 -0.90
N LYS A 66 0.89 20.86 0.40
CA LYS A 66 1.25 19.79 1.33
C LYS A 66 0.89 18.38 0.83
N ASP A 67 -0.34 18.19 0.37
CA ASP A 67 -0.80 16.86 -0.04
C ASP A 67 -0.12 16.38 -1.33
N GLN A 68 0.23 17.28 -2.26
CA GLN A 68 1.06 16.93 -3.43
C GLN A 68 2.43 16.44 -2.99
N ALA A 69 3.07 17.16 -2.07
CA ALA A 69 4.37 16.77 -1.54
C ALA A 69 4.31 15.41 -0.86
N GLN A 70 3.24 15.16 -0.10
CA GLN A 70 3.00 13.87 0.55
C GLN A 70 2.84 12.72 -0.46
N VAL A 71 2.06 12.90 -1.53
CA VAL A 71 1.92 11.87 -2.58
C VAL A 71 3.26 11.61 -3.26
N ARG A 72 3.97 12.66 -3.68
CA ARG A 72 5.25 12.56 -4.38
C ARG A 72 6.29 11.83 -3.52
N VAL A 73 6.52 12.30 -2.29
CA VAL A 73 7.55 11.72 -1.41
C VAL A 73 7.22 10.28 -1.02
N THR A 74 5.93 9.94 -0.84
CA THR A 74 5.52 8.55 -0.60
C THR A 74 5.84 7.67 -1.80
N ALA A 75 5.52 8.12 -3.02
CA ALA A 75 5.82 7.37 -4.24
C ALA A 75 7.34 7.21 -4.45
N GLU A 76 8.12 8.27 -4.24
CA GLU A 76 9.59 8.24 -4.32
C GLU A 76 10.19 7.27 -3.30
N ALA A 77 9.71 7.27 -2.05
CA ALA A 77 10.20 6.35 -1.02
C ALA A 77 9.91 4.88 -1.36
N LEU A 78 8.70 4.58 -1.84
CA LEU A 78 8.34 3.22 -2.26
C LEU A 78 9.15 2.76 -3.49
N ALA A 79 9.40 3.65 -4.45
CA ALA A 79 10.27 3.35 -5.59
C ALA A 79 11.71 3.07 -5.16
N GLN A 80 12.26 3.86 -4.22
CA GLN A 80 13.59 3.61 -3.66
C GLN A 80 13.67 2.28 -2.91
N MET A 81 12.62 1.91 -2.17
CA MET A 81 12.53 0.59 -1.52
C MET A 81 12.50 -0.54 -2.55
N ASP A 82 11.84 -0.36 -3.69
CA ASP A 82 11.80 -1.36 -4.77
C ASP A 82 13.18 -1.52 -5.41
N GLU A 83 13.83 -0.40 -5.76
CA GLU A 83 15.18 -0.38 -6.31
C GLU A 83 16.21 -1.03 -5.38
N ALA A 84 16.03 -0.90 -4.06
CA ALA A 84 16.86 -1.54 -3.04
C ALA A 84 16.52 -3.03 -2.80
N GLY A 85 15.42 -3.54 -3.37
CA GLY A 85 14.95 -4.92 -3.14
C GLY A 85 14.29 -5.13 -1.77
N ASP A 86 13.85 -4.05 -1.13
CA ASP A 86 13.23 -4.06 0.20
C ASP A 86 11.70 -3.94 0.17
N LEU A 87 11.12 -3.43 -0.93
CA LEU A 87 9.66 -3.26 -1.06
C LEU A 87 8.90 -4.58 -0.87
N ALA A 88 9.41 -5.67 -1.45
CA ALA A 88 8.77 -6.99 -1.32
C ALA A 88 8.58 -7.42 0.15
N LYS A 89 9.51 -7.05 1.02
CA LYS A 89 9.48 -7.39 2.45
C LYS A 89 8.45 -6.56 3.22
N ALA A 90 8.17 -5.33 2.75
CA ALA A 90 7.21 -4.43 3.40
C ALA A 90 5.77 -4.97 3.37
N PHE A 91 5.44 -5.85 2.44
CA PHE A 91 4.15 -6.56 2.38
C PHE A 91 4.02 -7.69 3.41
N GLY A 92 5.14 -8.11 4.01
CA GLY A 92 5.19 -9.20 4.95
C GLY A 92 5.08 -8.76 6.41
N PRO A 93 4.78 -9.72 7.30
CA PRO A 93 4.81 -9.48 8.73
C PRO A 93 6.26 -9.38 9.23
N PRO A 94 6.48 -8.74 10.39
CA PRO A 94 7.77 -8.78 11.05
C PRO A 94 8.10 -10.23 11.44
N LYS A 95 9.40 -10.55 11.54
CA LYS A 95 9.86 -11.92 11.87
C LYS A 95 9.34 -12.46 13.20
N SER A 96 8.88 -11.58 14.09
CA SER A 96 8.30 -11.92 15.39
C SER A 96 6.80 -12.26 15.35
N ALA A 97 6.12 -12.09 14.21
CA ALA A 97 4.70 -12.39 14.10
C ALA A 97 4.44 -13.89 14.18
N THR A 98 3.44 -14.30 14.96
CA THR A 98 3.02 -15.70 15.05
C THR A 98 1.99 -16.01 13.95
N PRO A 99 1.78 -17.28 13.58
CA PRO A 99 0.74 -17.66 12.63
C PRO A 99 -0.67 -17.20 13.05
N GLU A 100 -0.96 -17.21 14.35
CA GLU A 100 -2.23 -16.74 14.89
C GLU A 100 -2.39 -15.23 14.72
N LEU A 101 -1.32 -14.47 14.95
CA LEU A 101 -1.32 -13.03 14.71
C LEU A 101 -1.52 -12.73 13.22
N ILE A 102 -0.85 -13.48 12.33
CA ILE A 102 -1.01 -13.29 10.88
C ILE A 102 -2.46 -13.53 10.47
N ALA A 103 -3.05 -14.65 10.89
CA ALA A 103 -4.43 -15.01 10.55
C ALA A 103 -5.45 -14.03 11.13
N GLN A 104 -5.21 -13.50 12.34
CA GLN A 104 -6.05 -12.45 12.92
C GLN A 104 -5.96 -11.17 12.10
N VAL A 105 -4.74 -10.70 11.89
CA VAL A 105 -4.46 -9.40 11.30
C VAL A 105 -4.98 -9.39 9.86
N GLU A 106 -4.75 -10.43 9.06
CA GLU A 106 -5.29 -10.58 7.67
C GLU A 106 -6.81 -10.35 7.53
N GLY A 107 -7.59 -10.54 8.61
CA GLY A 107 -9.03 -10.31 8.62
C GLY A 107 -9.47 -8.91 9.05
N GLU A 108 -8.56 -8.03 9.46
CA GLU A 108 -8.84 -6.68 9.94
C GLU A 108 -8.76 -5.64 8.79
N GLU A 109 -9.30 -4.43 9.01
CA GLU A 109 -9.20 -3.27 8.10
C GLU A 109 -8.18 -2.24 8.66
N GLY A 110 -7.70 -1.29 7.84
CA GLY A 110 -6.83 -0.19 8.28
C GLY A 110 -5.33 -0.45 8.17
N TRP A 111 -4.92 -1.11 7.09
CA TRP A 111 -3.53 -1.49 6.84
C TRP A 111 -2.70 -0.32 6.38
N ILE A 112 -1.42 -0.29 6.76
CA ILE A 112 -0.50 0.72 6.26
C ILE A 112 0.77 0.01 5.82
N LEU A 113 1.05 0.05 4.51
CA LEU A 113 2.28 -0.50 3.97
C LEU A 113 3.50 0.19 4.61
N GLY A 114 4.45 -0.59 5.12
CA GLY A 114 5.69 -0.09 5.72
C GLY A 114 5.62 0.27 7.21
N VAL A 115 4.54 -0.09 7.92
CA VAL A 115 4.41 0.07 9.39
C VAL A 115 4.42 -1.27 10.13
N SER A 116 4.77 -2.37 9.45
CA SER A 116 4.79 -3.74 10.00
C SER A 116 6.08 -4.11 10.73
#